data_AF-A0A956U478-F1
#
_entry.id   AF-A0A956U478-F1
#
_cell.length_a   1.000
_cell.length_b   1.000
_cell.length_c   1.000
_cell.angle_alpha   90.00
_cell.angle_beta   90.00
_cell.angle_gamma   90.00
#
_symmetry.space_group_name_H-M   'P 1'
#
loop_
_entity.id
_entity.type
_entity.pdbx_description
1 polymer ?
#
loop_
_entity_poly.entity_id
_entity_poly.type
_entity_poly.pdbx_seq_one_letter_code
_entity_poly.pdbx_strand_id
1 'polypeptide(L)'
;MRSLYRNLGLILVLIMLCGVFCPEARADRQSKVEAERSLLQARKDEAGGNSAAARMNYTNAFIFGLSSRDSYRESLAAVSILGEPLSSVGRKAVSMQSSLVESGAHGASFDSRRDEMVKLQNLYNRMEEVEPNNPNWYYLEAVVTCELEHHYVKARRSLVRCLRCPGSSPVKGKASKLLAHIKAAADQQQIWLDQDGKRAREWLRKPIDHSKVSSYPSASSSSSSSSSSSSSIPDYERRARDAESRGDYGAAGRFRSGNASIKDSSTHW
;
A
#
# COMPACT_ATOMS: atom_id res chain seq x y z
N MET A 1 53.39 -29.54 -29.30
CA MET A 1 52.55 -28.88 -28.27
C MET A 1 51.42 -28.01 -28.85
N ARG A 2 50.63 -28.49 -29.84
CA ARG A 2 49.46 -27.74 -30.38
C ARG A 2 48.12 -28.47 -30.26
N SER A 3 48.12 -29.72 -29.78
CA SER A 3 46.92 -30.56 -29.68
C SER A 3 46.19 -30.45 -28.33
N LEU A 4 46.92 -30.20 -27.23
CA LEU A 4 46.33 -30.10 -25.88
C LEU A 4 45.48 -28.83 -25.67
N TYR A 5 45.73 -27.75 -26.41
CA TYR A 5 44.98 -26.50 -26.30
C TYR A 5 43.61 -26.53 -27.01
N ARG A 6 43.41 -27.43 -27.98
CA ARG A 6 42.11 -27.58 -28.66
C ARG A 6 41.09 -28.29 -27.78
N ASN A 7 41.51 -29.25 -26.96
CA ASN A 7 40.61 -29.98 -26.06
C ASN A 7 40.25 -29.16 -24.81
N LEU A 8 41.17 -28.34 -24.29
CA LEU A 8 40.87 -27.43 -23.17
C LEU A 8 39.87 -26.32 -23.58
N GLY A 9 39.98 -25.79 -24.79
CA GLY A 9 39.02 -24.81 -25.31
C GLY A 9 37.59 -25.37 -25.46
N LEU A 10 37.46 -26.64 -25.87
CA LEU A 10 36.17 -27.30 -26.04
C LEU A 10 35.53 -27.66 -24.68
N ILE A 11 36.33 -28.03 -23.68
CA ILE A 11 35.85 -28.29 -22.31
C ILE A 11 35.40 -27.00 -21.62
N LEU A 12 36.12 -25.88 -21.79
CA LEU A 12 35.72 -24.59 -21.24
C LEU A 12 34.43 -24.04 -21.88
N VAL A 13 34.21 -24.29 -23.17
CA VAL A 13 32.96 -23.93 -23.86
C VAL A 13 31.80 -24.84 -23.42
N LEU A 14 32.04 -26.14 -23.19
CA LEU A 14 31.02 -27.05 -22.64
C LEU A 14 30.68 -26.75 -21.17
N ILE A 15 31.63 -26.30 -20.36
CA ILE A 15 31.37 -25.87 -18.97
C ILE A 15 30.64 -24.51 -18.95
N MET A 16 30.92 -23.60 -19.90
CA MET A 16 30.15 -22.35 -20.06
C MET A 16 28.72 -22.58 -20.61
N LEU A 17 28.52 -23.61 -21.44
CA LEU A 17 27.19 -24.00 -21.94
C LEU A 17 26.38 -24.82 -20.92
N CYS A 18 27.04 -25.57 -20.02
CA CYS A 18 26.37 -26.32 -18.95
C CYS A 18 26.30 -25.56 -17.61
N GLY A 19 26.98 -24.41 -17.49
CA GLY A 19 27.14 -23.62 -16.26
C GLY A 19 26.16 -22.46 -16.09
N VAL A 20 25.27 -22.21 -17.05
CA VAL A 20 24.08 -21.38 -16.83
C VAL A 20 23.03 -22.24 -16.13
N PHE A 21 23.31 -22.60 -14.88
CA PHE A 21 22.27 -22.95 -13.94
C PHE A 21 21.38 -21.72 -13.82
N CYS A 22 20.31 -21.67 -14.61
CA CYS A 22 19.30 -20.64 -14.56
C CYS A 22 18.75 -20.59 -13.12
N PRO A 23 19.10 -19.59 -12.29
CA PRO A 23 18.55 -19.50 -10.94
C PRO A 23 17.04 -19.22 -10.99
N GLU A 24 16.55 -18.63 -12.10
CA GLU A 24 15.14 -18.40 -12.40
C GLU A 24 14.34 -19.69 -12.49
N ALA A 25 14.78 -20.70 -13.25
CA ALA A 25 14.04 -21.95 -13.41
C ALA A 25 13.87 -22.75 -12.09
N ARG A 26 14.74 -22.53 -11.10
CA ARG A 26 14.61 -23.14 -9.75
C ARG A 26 13.59 -22.39 -8.89
N ALA A 27 13.60 -21.05 -8.92
CA ALA A 27 12.62 -20.23 -8.22
C ALA A 27 11.19 -20.46 -8.77
N ASP A 28 11.07 -20.70 -10.07
CA ASP A 28 9.79 -20.93 -10.75
C ASP A 28 9.16 -22.29 -10.39
N ARG A 29 9.98 -23.34 -10.24
CA ARG A 29 9.49 -24.64 -9.75
C ARG A 29 9.11 -24.59 -8.27
N GLN A 30 9.85 -23.83 -7.47
CA GLN A 30 9.56 -23.68 -6.04
C GLN A 30 8.22 -22.98 -5.81
N SER A 31 7.99 -21.86 -6.49
CA SER A 31 6.71 -21.14 -6.39
C SER A 31 5.51 -21.99 -6.85
N LYS A 32 5.65 -22.79 -7.90
CA LYS A 32 4.60 -23.74 -8.31
C LYS A 32 4.32 -24.82 -7.25
N VAL A 33 5.37 -25.45 -6.71
CA VAL A 33 5.22 -26.46 -5.65
C VAL A 33 4.60 -25.86 -4.39
N GLU A 34 4.98 -24.63 -4.03
CA GLU A 34 4.40 -23.89 -2.92
C GLU A 34 2.92 -23.56 -3.18
N ALA A 35 2.57 -23.15 -4.40
CA ALA A 35 1.19 -22.90 -4.79
C ALA A 35 0.32 -24.17 -4.68
N GLU A 36 0.81 -25.30 -5.18
CA GLU A 36 0.12 -26.60 -5.09
C GLU A 36 -0.03 -27.06 -3.63
N ARG A 37 1.02 -26.91 -2.83
CA ARG A 37 1.00 -27.23 -1.39
C ARG A 37 -0.01 -26.36 -0.64
N SER A 38 -0.01 -25.06 -0.89
CA SER A 38 -0.95 -24.12 -0.26
C SER A 38 -2.39 -24.42 -0.68
N LEU A 39 -2.65 -24.79 -1.94
CA LEU A 39 -3.99 -25.14 -2.40
C LEU A 39 -4.52 -26.42 -1.73
N LEU A 40 -3.68 -27.45 -1.60
CA LEU A 40 -4.05 -28.68 -0.88
C LEU A 40 -4.34 -28.40 0.59
N GLN A 41 -3.53 -27.56 1.23
CA GLN A 41 -3.76 -27.18 2.62
C GLN A 41 -5.06 -26.38 2.77
N ALA A 42 -5.34 -25.46 1.84
CA ALA A 42 -6.57 -24.67 1.84
C ALA A 42 -7.82 -25.56 1.80
N ARG A 43 -7.83 -26.59 0.95
CA ARG A 43 -8.94 -27.54 0.86
C ARG A 43 -9.11 -28.38 2.13
N LYS A 44 -8.00 -28.79 2.75
CA LYS A 44 -8.04 -29.51 4.03
C LYS A 44 -8.63 -28.65 5.13
N ASP A 45 -8.20 -27.38 5.21
CA ASP A 45 -8.70 -26.43 6.19
C ASP A 45 -10.18 -26.10 5.94
N GLU A 46 -10.60 -25.96 4.69
CA GLU A 46 -12.00 -25.75 4.32
C GLU A 46 -12.87 -26.96 4.70
N ALA A 47 -12.44 -28.17 4.38
CA ALA A 47 -13.13 -29.41 4.77
C ALA A 47 -13.19 -29.59 6.29
N GLY A 48 -12.17 -29.11 7.01
CA GLY A 48 -12.12 -29.08 8.47
C GLY A 48 -12.90 -27.92 9.12
N GLY A 49 -13.57 -27.07 8.33
CA GLY A 49 -14.35 -25.93 8.81
C GLY A 49 -13.51 -24.72 9.27
N ASN A 50 -12.18 -24.77 9.11
CA ASN A 50 -11.29 -23.66 9.47
C ASN A 50 -11.20 -22.63 8.32
N SER A 51 -12.26 -21.83 8.20
CA SER A 51 -12.38 -20.82 7.14
C SER A 51 -11.26 -19.77 7.17
N ALA A 52 -10.73 -19.43 8.35
CA ALA A 52 -9.66 -18.45 8.49
C ALA A 52 -8.33 -18.96 7.92
N ALA A 53 -7.95 -20.20 8.24
CA ALA A 53 -6.74 -20.83 7.70
C ALA A 53 -6.88 -21.14 6.20
N ALA A 54 -8.05 -21.64 5.78
CA ALA A 54 -8.36 -21.90 4.38
C ALA A 54 -8.19 -20.63 3.52
N ARG A 55 -8.71 -19.49 3.98
CA ARG A 55 -8.55 -18.18 3.31
C ARG A 55 -7.09 -17.80 3.11
N MET A 56 -6.27 -17.91 4.15
CA MET A 56 -4.84 -17.59 4.08
C MET A 56 -4.14 -18.50 3.06
N ASN A 57 -4.47 -19.80 3.07
CA ASN A 57 -3.88 -20.78 2.17
C ASN A 57 -4.35 -20.61 0.72
N TYR A 58 -5.61 -20.25 0.47
CA TYR A 58 -6.10 -19.88 -0.86
C TYR A 58 -5.41 -18.60 -1.38
N THR A 59 -5.24 -17.60 -0.51
CA THR A 59 -4.54 -16.35 -0.86
C THR A 59 -3.07 -16.63 -1.20
N ASN A 60 -2.38 -17.43 -0.40
CA ASN A 60 -0.99 -17.81 -0.65
C ASN A 60 -0.87 -18.63 -1.94
N ALA A 61 -1.74 -19.61 -2.17
CA ALA A 61 -1.76 -20.39 -3.40
C ALA A 61 -1.92 -19.50 -4.64
N PHE A 62 -2.80 -18.50 -4.57
CA PHE A 62 -2.99 -17.53 -5.64
C PHE A 62 -1.75 -16.66 -5.88
N ILE A 63 -1.14 -16.11 -4.81
CA ILE A 63 0.07 -15.27 -4.91
C ILE A 63 1.26 -16.05 -5.46
N PHE A 64 1.48 -17.28 -4.99
CA PHE A 64 2.54 -18.14 -5.50
C PHE A 64 2.29 -18.55 -6.95
N GLY A 65 1.03 -18.82 -7.31
CA GLY A 65 0.61 -19.09 -8.68
C GLY A 65 0.91 -17.94 -9.64
N LEU A 66 0.63 -16.70 -9.22
CA LEU A 66 1.00 -15.48 -9.97
C LEU A 66 2.52 -15.31 -10.10
N SER A 67 3.28 -15.78 -9.12
CA SER A 67 4.74 -15.65 -9.09
C SER A 67 5.45 -16.73 -9.91
N SER A 68 4.77 -17.84 -10.25
CA SER A 68 5.35 -18.89 -11.09
C SER A 68 5.43 -18.40 -12.55
N ARG A 69 6.64 -18.07 -13.01
CA ARG A 69 6.92 -17.33 -14.26
C ARG A 69 6.89 -18.16 -15.54
N ASP A 70 6.43 -19.42 -15.51
CA ASP A 70 5.99 -20.11 -16.74
C ASP A 70 4.91 -19.27 -17.51
N SER A 71 4.28 -18.33 -16.79
CA SER A 71 3.29 -17.32 -17.21
C SER A 71 3.78 -16.10 -18.00
N TYR A 72 5.07 -15.92 -18.31
CA TYR A 72 5.46 -14.86 -19.27
C TYR A 72 5.26 -15.28 -20.74
N ARG A 73 5.18 -16.59 -21.00
CA ARG A 73 4.87 -17.15 -22.33
C ARG A 73 3.40 -17.54 -22.47
N GLU A 74 2.77 -17.93 -21.37
CA GLU A 74 1.36 -18.31 -21.31
C GLU A 74 0.54 -17.18 -20.69
N SER A 75 -0.62 -16.85 -21.28
CA SER A 75 -1.55 -15.90 -20.65
C SER A 75 -1.82 -16.33 -19.20
N LEU A 76 -1.82 -15.41 -18.23
CA LEU A 76 -2.15 -15.71 -16.82
C LEU A 76 -3.50 -16.44 -16.67
N ALA A 77 -4.41 -16.26 -17.64
CA ALA A 77 -5.68 -16.98 -17.71
C ALA A 77 -5.54 -18.49 -17.99
N ALA A 78 -4.41 -18.93 -18.57
CA ALA A 78 -4.10 -20.33 -18.86
C ALA A 78 -3.36 -21.05 -17.73
N VAL A 79 -2.85 -20.30 -16.73
CA VAL A 79 -2.16 -20.88 -15.58
C VAL A 79 -3.14 -21.72 -14.76
N SER A 80 -2.74 -22.93 -14.42
CA SER A 80 -3.50 -23.83 -13.56
C SER A 80 -2.65 -24.43 -12.45
N ILE A 81 -3.25 -24.61 -11.28
CA ILE A 81 -2.65 -25.24 -10.09
C ILE A 81 -3.47 -26.50 -9.81
N LEU A 82 -2.84 -27.68 -9.86
CA LEU A 82 -3.53 -28.98 -9.70
C LEU A 82 -4.76 -29.15 -10.63
N GLY A 83 -4.67 -28.61 -11.86
CA GLY A 83 -5.75 -28.67 -12.86
C GLY A 83 -6.89 -27.65 -12.66
N GLU A 84 -6.84 -26.82 -11.61
CA GLU A 84 -7.77 -25.71 -11.45
C GLU A 84 -7.20 -24.43 -12.05
N PRO A 85 -7.99 -23.65 -12.81
CA PRO A 85 -7.51 -22.38 -13.35
C PRO A 85 -7.22 -21.41 -12.20
N LEU A 86 -6.14 -20.65 -12.33
CA LEU A 86 -5.69 -19.69 -11.33
C LEU A 86 -6.78 -18.67 -10.96
N SER A 87 -7.63 -18.31 -11.93
CA SER A 87 -8.79 -17.46 -11.74
C SER A 87 -9.82 -18.03 -10.76
N SER A 88 -10.05 -19.35 -10.75
CA SER A 88 -10.95 -20.01 -9.80
C SER A 88 -10.40 -19.94 -8.38
N VAL A 89 -9.11 -20.22 -8.22
CA VAL A 89 -8.40 -20.13 -6.94
C VAL A 89 -8.46 -18.69 -6.40
N GLY A 90 -8.18 -17.70 -7.25
CA GLY A 90 -8.27 -16.29 -6.89
C GLY A 90 -9.68 -15.82 -6.53
N ARG A 91 -10.71 -16.24 -7.29
CA ARG A 91 -12.13 -15.98 -6.96
C ARG A 91 -12.52 -16.56 -5.61
N LYS A 92 -12.04 -17.77 -5.27
CA LYS A 92 -12.27 -18.39 -3.96
C LYS A 92 -11.61 -17.59 -2.84
N ALA A 93 -10.34 -17.20 -3.02
CA ALA A 93 -9.63 -16.33 -2.07
C ALA A 93 -10.38 -15.01 -1.82
N VAL A 94 -10.84 -14.35 -2.90
CA VAL A 94 -11.66 -13.14 -2.84
C VAL A 94 -12.98 -13.38 -2.08
N SER A 95 -13.68 -14.47 -2.38
CA SER A 95 -14.95 -14.79 -1.73
C SER A 95 -14.78 -14.95 -0.21
N MET A 96 -13.76 -15.69 0.21
CA MET A 96 -13.49 -15.89 1.64
C MET A 96 -13.05 -14.60 2.32
N GLN A 97 -12.20 -13.79 1.66
CA GLN A 97 -11.79 -12.48 2.17
C GLN A 97 -12.99 -11.53 2.30
N SER A 98 -13.89 -11.51 1.31
CA SER A 98 -15.09 -10.66 1.32
C SER A 98 -16.03 -11.04 2.47
N SER A 99 -16.26 -12.34 2.68
CA SER A 99 -17.07 -12.81 3.81
C SER A 99 -16.51 -12.41 5.18
N LEU A 100 -15.18 -12.29 5.31
CA LEU A 100 -14.55 -11.81 6.55
C LEU A 100 -14.78 -10.32 6.75
N VAL A 101 -14.68 -9.51 5.70
CA VAL A 101 -14.97 -8.07 5.79
C VAL A 101 -16.44 -7.84 6.18
N GLU A 102 -17.35 -8.63 5.62
CA GLU A 102 -18.79 -8.57 5.92
C GLU A 102 -19.11 -9.02 7.36
N SER A 103 -18.55 -10.15 7.81
CA SER A 103 -18.76 -10.68 9.17
C SER A 103 -18.04 -9.87 10.25
N GLY A 104 -16.83 -9.37 9.96
CA GLY A 104 -16.05 -8.51 10.84
C GLY A 104 -16.66 -7.13 11.05
N ALA A 105 -17.61 -6.72 10.20
CA ALA A 105 -18.34 -5.47 10.36
C ALA A 105 -19.16 -5.38 11.67
N HIS A 106 -19.38 -6.50 12.38
CA HIS A 106 -20.26 -6.59 13.54
C HIS A 106 -19.50 -6.62 14.90
N GLY A 107 -18.18 -6.41 14.92
CA GLY A 107 -17.43 -6.38 16.19
C GLY A 107 -15.91 -6.18 16.12
N ALA A 108 -15.32 -6.05 14.93
CA ALA A 108 -13.88 -5.78 14.81
C ALA A 108 -13.55 -4.29 15.03
N SER A 109 -12.33 -4.00 15.50
CA SER A 109 -11.83 -2.63 15.55
C SER A 109 -11.77 -2.01 14.14
N PHE A 110 -11.91 -0.69 14.06
CA PHE A 110 -11.84 0.05 12.80
C PHE A 110 -10.54 -0.27 12.03
N ASP A 111 -9.41 -0.35 12.73
CA ASP A 111 -8.10 -0.66 12.14
C ASP A 111 -8.03 -2.08 11.57
N SER A 112 -8.61 -3.06 12.27
CA SER A 112 -8.65 -4.44 11.77
C SER A 112 -9.51 -4.55 10.50
N ARG A 113 -10.65 -3.85 10.44
CA ARG A 113 -11.47 -3.80 9.22
C ARG A 113 -10.73 -3.14 8.07
N ARG A 114 -10.02 -2.04 8.35
CA ARG A 114 -9.20 -1.34 7.35
C ARG A 114 -8.15 -2.27 6.74
N ASP A 115 -7.42 -3.02 7.56
CA ASP A 115 -6.40 -3.96 7.09
C ASP A 115 -7.00 -5.07 6.20
N GLU A 116 -8.15 -5.62 6.58
CA GLU A 116 -8.81 -6.66 5.79
C GLU A 116 -9.35 -6.12 4.45
N MET A 117 -9.80 -4.87 4.41
CA MET A 117 -10.20 -4.20 3.17
C MET A 117 -8.99 -3.88 2.27
N VAL A 118 -7.83 -3.53 2.84
CA VAL A 118 -6.59 -3.33 2.06
C VAL A 118 -6.15 -4.64 1.41
N LYS A 119 -6.19 -5.75 2.15
CA LYS A 119 -5.93 -7.10 1.59
C LYS A 119 -6.90 -7.43 0.45
N LEU A 120 -8.17 -7.07 0.62
CA LEU A 120 -9.20 -7.29 -0.41
C LEU A 120 -8.96 -6.43 -1.67
N GLN A 121 -8.58 -5.15 -1.50
CA GLN A 121 -8.19 -4.28 -2.62
C GLN A 121 -7.01 -4.88 -3.40
N ASN A 122 -6.00 -5.39 -2.69
CA ASN A 122 -4.85 -6.05 -3.32
C ASN A 122 -5.28 -7.29 -4.12
N LEU A 123 -6.20 -8.10 -3.60
CA LEU A 123 -6.73 -9.26 -4.33
C LEU A 123 -7.50 -8.84 -5.60
N TYR A 124 -8.29 -7.76 -5.55
CA TYR A 124 -8.97 -7.27 -6.75
C TYR A 124 -7.99 -6.80 -7.83
N ASN A 125 -6.93 -6.09 -7.45
CA ASN A 125 -5.89 -5.66 -8.39
C ASN A 125 -5.18 -6.86 -9.02
N ARG A 126 -4.91 -7.91 -8.25
CA ARG A 126 -4.33 -9.15 -8.78
C ARG A 126 -5.30 -9.92 -9.68
N MET A 127 -6.59 -9.92 -9.37
CA MET A 127 -7.61 -10.53 -10.22
C MET A 127 -7.79 -9.77 -11.54
N GLU A 128 -7.54 -8.45 -11.57
CA GLU A 128 -7.47 -7.68 -12.82
C GLU A 128 -6.36 -8.23 -13.74
N GLU A 129 -5.19 -8.58 -13.19
CA GLU A 129 -4.06 -9.13 -13.95
C GLU A 129 -4.42 -10.48 -14.61
N VAL A 130 -5.21 -11.31 -13.91
CA VAL A 130 -5.63 -12.64 -14.38
C VAL A 130 -6.83 -12.56 -15.35
N GLU A 131 -7.77 -11.66 -15.08
CA GLU A 131 -9.02 -11.52 -15.84
C GLU A 131 -9.28 -10.06 -16.25
N PRO A 132 -8.47 -9.50 -17.16
CA PRO A 132 -8.53 -8.06 -17.52
C PRO A 132 -9.85 -7.66 -18.19
N ASN A 133 -10.57 -8.63 -18.77
CA ASN A 133 -11.84 -8.38 -19.46
C ASN A 133 -13.05 -8.40 -18.52
N ASN A 134 -12.87 -8.73 -17.24
CA ASN A 134 -13.97 -8.84 -16.28
C ASN A 134 -14.25 -7.49 -15.61
N PRO A 135 -15.40 -6.84 -15.89
CA PRO A 135 -15.72 -5.51 -15.34
C PRO A 135 -15.92 -5.51 -13.82
N ASN A 136 -16.12 -6.68 -13.19
CA ASN A 136 -16.40 -6.77 -11.76
C ASN A 136 -15.21 -6.33 -10.91
N TRP A 137 -13.97 -6.68 -11.30
CA TRP A 137 -12.77 -6.35 -10.53
C TRP A 137 -12.57 -4.84 -10.41
N TYR A 138 -12.73 -4.13 -11.52
CA TYR A 138 -12.68 -2.67 -11.58
C TYR A 138 -13.76 -1.98 -10.72
N TYR A 139 -14.97 -2.53 -10.70
CA TYR A 139 -16.05 -1.98 -9.90
C TYR A 139 -15.80 -2.18 -8.40
N LEU A 140 -15.40 -3.39 -8.01
CA LEU A 140 -15.14 -3.73 -6.61
C LEU A 140 -13.92 -2.95 -6.05
N GLU A 141 -12.86 -2.80 -6.85
CA GLU A 141 -11.72 -1.94 -6.50
C GLU A 141 -12.19 -0.48 -6.26
N ALA A 142 -13.04 0.06 -7.14
CA ALA A 142 -13.55 1.42 -6.99
C ALA A 142 -14.38 1.60 -5.72
N VAL A 143 -15.22 0.63 -5.37
CA VAL A 143 -16.03 0.65 -4.13
C VAL A 143 -15.12 0.68 -2.91
N VAL A 144 -14.14 -0.24 -2.83
CA VAL A 144 -13.21 -0.29 -1.70
C VAL A 144 -12.36 0.98 -1.61
N THR A 145 -11.92 1.54 -2.74
CA THR A 145 -11.14 2.78 -2.79
C THR A 145 -11.92 3.99 -2.28
N CYS A 146 -13.22 4.07 -2.61
CA CYS A 146 -14.11 5.11 -2.09
C CYS A 146 -14.30 5.02 -0.57
N GLU A 147 -14.41 3.80 -0.04
CA GLU A 147 -14.67 3.53 1.38
C GLU A 147 -13.42 3.68 2.27
N LEU A 148 -12.25 3.22 1.80
CA LEU A 148 -11.02 3.21 2.60
C LEU A 148 -10.26 4.53 2.64
N GLU A 149 -10.09 5.15 1.48
CA GLU A 149 -9.08 6.20 1.29
C GLU A 149 -9.70 7.52 0.83
N HIS A 150 -11.01 7.53 0.51
CA HIS A 150 -11.69 8.66 -0.12
C HIS A 150 -10.92 9.21 -1.34
N HIS A 151 -10.22 8.31 -2.05
CA HIS A 151 -9.49 8.63 -3.28
C HIS A 151 -10.43 8.53 -4.49
N TYR A 152 -11.38 9.45 -4.56
CA TYR A 152 -12.38 9.55 -5.63
C TYR A 152 -11.76 9.67 -7.03
N VAL A 153 -10.59 10.27 -7.18
CA VAL A 153 -9.86 10.32 -8.46
C VAL A 153 -9.42 8.92 -8.92
N LYS A 154 -8.89 8.09 -8.01
CA LYS A 154 -8.49 6.71 -8.31
C LYS A 154 -9.73 5.87 -8.63
N ALA A 155 -10.76 5.93 -7.77
CA ALA A 155 -12.02 5.24 -8.00
C ALA A 155 -12.68 5.62 -9.34
N ARG A 156 -12.64 6.90 -9.72
CA ARG A 156 -13.12 7.37 -11.04
C ARG A 156 -12.39 6.68 -12.19
N ARG A 157 -11.06 6.54 -12.11
CA ARG A 157 -10.27 5.86 -13.15
C ARG A 157 -10.68 4.40 -13.29
N SER A 158 -10.84 3.68 -12.18
CA SER A 158 -11.26 2.28 -12.18
C SER A 158 -12.69 2.10 -12.72
N LEU A 159 -13.63 2.98 -12.38
CA LEU A 159 -14.99 2.95 -12.96
C LEU A 159 -15.02 3.22 -14.46
N VAL A 160 -14.18 4.13 -14.95
CA VAL A 160 -14.06 4.36 -16.40
C VAL A 160 -13.49 3.12 -17.10
N ARG A 161 -12.53 2.42 -16.49
CA ARG A 161 -12.04 1.12 -17.02
C ARG A 161 -13.14 0.07 -17.05
N CYS A 162 -13.92 -0.07 -15.96
CA CYS A 162 -15.07 -0.97 -15.88
C CYS A 162 -16.05 -0.79 -17.05
N LEU A 163 -16.37 0.47 -17.40
CA LEU A 163 -17.28 0.78 -18.50
C LEU A 163 -16.69 0.43 -19.87
N ARG A 164 -15.35 0.48 -20.02
CA ARG A 164 -14.62 0.18 -21.26
C ARG A 164 -14.40 -1.31 -21.52
N CYS A 165 -14.54 -2.19 -20.52
CA CYS A 165 -14.42 -3.64 -20.72
C CYS A 165 -15.37 -4.14 -21.81
N PRO A 166 -15.05 -5.18 -22.59
CA PRO A 166 -15.98 -5.75 -23.56
C PRO A 166 -17.20 -6.42 -22.89
N GLY A 167 -18.33 -6.49 -23.59
CA GLY A 167 -19.55 -7.18 -23.15
C GLY A 167 -20.54 -6.35 -22.32
N SER A 168 -21.79 -6.83 -22.22
CA SER A 168 -22.81 -6.25 -21.34
C SER A 168 -22.76 -6.93 -19.98
N SER A 169 -22.52 -6.16 -18.91
CA SER A 169 -22.58 -6.64 -17.52
C SER A 169 -23.51 -5.75 -16.71
N PRO A 170 -24.35 -6.32 -15.82
CA PRO A 170 -25.19 -5.53 -14.92
C PRO A 170 -24.35 -4.59 -14.02
N VAL A 171 -23.08 -4.92 -13.80
CA VAL A 171 -22.14 -4.12 -13.02
C VAL A 171 -21.83 -2.78 -13.71
N LYS A 172 -21.89 -2.69 -15.05
CA LYS A 172 -21.68 -1.42 -15.76
C LYS A 172 -22.75 -0.39 -15.44
N GLY A 173 -24.00 -0.82 -15.26
CA GLY A 173 -25.08 0.06 -14.82
C GLY A 173 -24.84 0.60 -13.41
N LYS A 174 -24.37 -0.25 -12.49
CA LYS A 174 -23.96 0.15 -11.14
C LYS A 174 -22.75 1.09 -11.15
N ALA A 175 -21.76 0.79 -11.98
CA ALA A 175 -20.56 1.59 -12.16
C ALA A 175 -20.87 2.99 -12.69
N SER A 176 -21.77 3.10 -13.67
CA SER A 176 -22.23 4.40 -14.21
C SER A 176 -22.92 5.24 -13.14
N LYS A 177 -23.80 4.64 -12.33
CA LYS A 177 -24.46 5.33 -11.20
C LYS A 177 -23.45 5.80 -10.16
N LEU A 178 -22.51 4.94 -9.76
CA LEU A 178 -21.47 5.31 -8.80
C LEU A 178 -20.56 6.41 -9.35
N LEU A 179 -20.22 6.34 -10.64
CA LEU A 179 -19.41 7.35 -11.32
C LEU A 179 -20.09 8.72 -11.31
N ALA A 180 -21.42 8.76 -11.55
CA ALA A 180 -22.19 9.98 -11.47
C ALA A 180 -22.21 10.55 -10.04
N HIS A 181 -22.36 9.68 -9.03
CA HIS A 181 -22.36 10.08 -7.62
C HIS A 181 -21.03 10.68 -7.17
N ILE A 182 -19.89 10.05 -7.51
CA ILE A 182 -18.57 10.52 -7.08
C ILE A 182 -18.01 11.66 -7.93
N LYS A 183 -18.68 12.04 -9.03
CA LYS A 183 -18.14 12.97 -10.04
C LYS A 183 -17.69 14.29 -9.43
N ALA A 184 -18.56 14.95 -8.67
CA ALA A 184 -18.26 16.25 -8.06
C ALA A 184 -17.09 16.16 -7.05
N ALA A 185 -17.07 15.11 -6.22
CA ALA A 185 -15.99 14.89 -5.26
C ALA A 185 -14.65 14.58 -5.96
N ALA A 186 -14.68 13.80 -7.03
CA ALA A 186 -13.49 13.49 -7.84
C ALA A 186 -12.96 14.73 -8.57
N ASP A 187 -13.83 15.58 -9.11
CA ASP A 187 -13.44 16.83 -9.76
C ASP A 187 -12.80 17.80 -8.77
N GLN A 188 -13.40 17.96 -7.59
CA GLN A 188 -12.84 18.79 -6.52
C GLN A 188 -11.47 18.27 -6.05
N GLN A 189 -11.34 16.97 -5.81
CA GLN A 189 -10.07 16.36 -5.40
C GLN A 189 -9.00 16.51 -6.48
N GLN A 190 -9.37 16.42 -7.77
CA GLN A 190 -8.44 16.65 -8.87
C GLN A 190 -7.92 18.09 -8.88
N ILE A 191 -8.79 19.07 -8.65
CA ILE A 191 -8.40 20.49 -8.55
C ILE A 191 -7.38 20.69 -7.42
N TRP A 192 -7.62 20.09 -6.26
CA TRP A 192 -6.68 20.15 -5.13
C TRP A 192 -5.32 19.52 -5.47
N LEU A 193 -5.32 18.34 -6.08
CA LEU A 193 -4.08 17.68 -6.53
C LEU A 193 -3.32 18.52 -7.56
N ASP A 194 -4.03 19.18 -8.48
CA ASP A 194 -3.40 20.03 -9.50
C ASP A 194 -2.80 21.30 -8.89
N GLN A 195 -3.46 21.89 -7.89
CA GLN A 195 -2.94 23.03 -7.12
C GLN A 195 -1.71 22.65 -6.28
N ASP A 196 -1.75 21.51 -5.61
CA ASP A 196 -0.60 20.97 -4.86
C ASP A 196 0.57 20.65 -5.78
N GLY A 197 0.30 20.02 -6.92
CA GLY A 197 1.33 19.75 -7.93
C GLY A 197 1.97 21.03 -8.48
N LYS A 198 1.19 22.10 -8.67
CA LYS A 198 1.72 23.42 -9.06
C LYS A 198 2.60 24.01 -7.94
N ARG A 199 2.14 23.97 -6.69
CA ARG A 199 2.92 24.43 -5.52
C ARG A 199 4.23 23.66 -5.40
N ALA A 200 4.21 22.33 -5.47
CA ALA A 200 5.40 21.48 -5.38
C ALA A 200 6.43 21.79 -6.49
N ARG A 201 5.97 22.00 -7.73
CA ARG A 201 6.84 22.41 -8.84
C ARG A 201 7.44 23.80 -8.64
N GLU A 202 6.70 24.73 -8.04
CA GLU A 202 7.22 26.06 -7.70
C GLU A 202 8.30 25.96 -6.61
N TRP A 203 8.08 25.13 -5.58
CA TRP A 203 9.08 24.84 -4.55
C TRP A 203 10.36 24.23 -5.13
N LEU A 204 10.25 23.28 -6.07
CA LEU A 204 11.40 22.67 -6.75
C LEU A 204 12.15 23.64 -7.68
N ARG A 205 11.47 24.67 -8.19
CA ARG A 205 12.09 25.70 -9.05
C ARG A 205 12.80 26.80 -8.27
N LYS A 206 12.48 26.98 -6.98
CA LYS A 206 13.20 27.95 -6.16
C LYS A 206 14.60 27.41 -5.91
N PRO A 207 15.67 28.14 -6.29
CA PRO A 207 17.02 27.73 -5.96
C PRO A 207 17.11 27.57 -4.44
N ILE A 208 17.72 26.46 -4.01
CA ILE A 208 18.07 26.30 -2.60
C ILE A 208 19.15 27.36 -2.33
N ASP A 209 18.76 28.47 -1.69
CA ASP A 209 19.70 29.44 -1.17
C ASP A 209 20.52 28.77 -0.06
N HIS A 210 21.62 28.12 -0.44
CA HIS A 210 22.58 27.52 0.50
C HIS A 210 23.22 28.58 1.41
N SER A 211 23.11 29.87 1.06
CA SER A 211 23.45 31.02 1.91
C SER A 211 22.58 31.14 3.16
N LYS A 212 21.38 30.52 3.19
CA LYS A 212 20.50 30.43 4.37
C LYS A 212 20.59 29.08 5.09
N VAL A 213 21.24 28.07 4.50
CA VAL A 213 21.39 26.73 5.10
C VAL A 213 22.65 26.62 5.99
N SER A 214 23.56 27.61 5.94
CA SER A 214 24.75 27.70 6.82
C SER A 214 24.48 28.29 8.20
N SER A 215 23.29 28.09 8.77
CA SER A 215 23.00 28.46 10.16
C SER A 215 22.17 27.39 10.87
N TYR A 216 22.66 26.15 10.85
CA TYR A 216 22.47 25.27 12.00
C TYR A 216 23.49 25.71 13.06
N PRO A 217 23.08 26.23 14.23
CA PRO A 217 24.00 26.46 15.32
C PRO A 217 24.38 25.09 15.87
N SER A 218 25.62 24.67 15.63
CA SER A 218 26.26 23.67 16.48
C SER A 218 26.15 24.15 17.92
N ALA A 219 25.57 23.33 18.79
CA ALA A 219 25.49 23.60 20.21
C ALA A 219 26.92 23.66 20.80
N SER A 220 27.53 24.85 20.77
CA SER A 220 28.68 25.20 21.59
C SER A 220 28.28 26.38 22.48
N SER A 221 28.17 26.07 23.77
CA SER A 221 28.03 27.01 24.86
C SER A 221 29.05 28.13 24.75
N SER A 222 28.60 29.33 24.40
CA SER A 222 29.36 30.55 24.58
C SER A 222 28.40 31.69 24.96
N SER A 223 28.38 31.95 26.26
CA SER A 223 27.80 33.15 26.86
C SER A 223 28.44 34.38 26.24
N SER A 224 27.66 35.14 25.46
CA SER A 224 28.02 36.50 25.08
C SER A 224 26.78 37.39 25.16
N SER A 225 26.76 38.17 26.23
CA SER A 225 25.91 39.32 26.43
C SER A 225 26.11 40.32 25.30
N SER A 226 25.07 40.55 24.50
CA SER A 226 24.95 41.76 23.69
C SER A 226 23.53 42.28 23.77
N SER A 227 23.46 43.49 24.29
CA SER A 227 22.29 44.33 24.49
C SER A 227 22.00 45.15 23.24
N SER A 228 20.70 45.32 22.93
CA SER A 228 20.01 46.23 21.96
C SER A 228 19.23 45.45 20.88
N SER A 229 17.94 45.64 20.58
CA SER A 229 16.87 46.50 21.09
C SER A 229 15.48 45.90 20.74
N SER A 230 14.56 45.92 21.72
CA SER A 230 13.10 46.07 21.62
C SER A 230 12.29 45.37 20.50
N SER A 231 11.80 44.16 20.79
CA SER A 231 10.35 43.91 20.71
C SER A 231 9.97 43.05 21.91
N SER A 232 9.07 43.55 22.75
CA SER A 232 8.78 42.99 24.07
C SER A 232 8.10 41.63 23.95
N ILE A 233 8.89 40.56 23.95
CA ILE A 233 8.37 39.20 24.14
C ILE A 233 7.62 39.20 25.48
N PRO A 234 6.32 38.89 25.51
CA PRO A 234 5.55 38.86 26.74
C PRO A 234 6.17 37.92 27.77
N ASP A 235 6.12 38.27 29.05
CA ASP A 235 6.77 37.51 30.14
C ASP A 235 6.35 36.04 30.21
N TYR A 236 5.11 35.73 29.82
CA TYR A 236 4.61 34.36 29.76
C TYR A 236 5.36 33.52 28.71
N GLU A 237 5.68 34.11 27.56
CA GLU A 237 6.39 33.43 26.48
C GLU A 237 7.87 33.21 26.84
N ARG A 238 8.45 34.14 27.61
CA ARG A 238 9.80 33.98 28.16
C ARG A 238 9.87 32.81 29.15
N ARG A 239 8.88 32.67 30.03
CA ARG A 239 8.79 31.56 31.00
C ARG A 239 8.45 30.22 30.34
N ALA A 240 7.64 30.23 29.29
CA ALA A 240 7.36 29.04 28.49
C ALA A 240 8.65 28.46 27.90
N ARG A 241 9.51 29.31 27.32
CA ARG A 241 10.78 28.88 26.75
C ARG A 241 11.79 28.39 27.79
N ASP A 242 11.81 28.96 28.99
CA ASP A 242 12.66 28.47 30.09
C ASP A 242 12.17 27.12 30.64
N ALA A 243 10.86 26.84 30.59
CA ALA A 243 10.33 25.53 30.91
C ALA A 243 10.64 24.49 29.81
N GLU A 244 10.54 24.86 28.53
CA GLU A 244 10.95 24.00 27.40
C GLU A 244 12.44 23.67 27.45
N SER A 245 13.30 24.64 27.80
CA SER A 245 14.75 24.42 27.90
C SER A 245 15.12 23.44 29.03
N ARG A 246 14.27 23.34 30.05
CA ARG A 246 14.39 22.37 31.16
C ARG A 246 13.64 21.05 30.88
N GLY A 247 13.03 20.91 29.71
CA GLY A 247 12.31 19.71 29.29
C GLY A 247 10.90 19.57 29.87
N ASP A 248 10.36 20.61 30.50
CA ASP A 248 9.03 20.60 31.12
C ASP A 248 7.98 21.24 30.20
N TYR A 249 7.64 20.50 29.14
CA TYR A 249 6.69 20.93 28.10
C TYR A 249 5.26 21.15 28.63
N GLY A 250 4.92 20.50 29.75
CA GLY A 250 3.64 20.70 30.44
C GLY A 250 3.55 22.08 31.08
N ALA A 251 4.62 22.53 31.76
CA ALA A 251 4.71 23.88 32.30
C ALA A 251 4.75 24.95 31.20
N ALA A 252 5.43 24.67 30.08
CA ALA A 252 5.47 25.58 28.94
C ALA A 252 4.09 25.83 28.32
N GLY A 253 3.30 24.77 28.16
CA GLY A 253 1.91 24.85 27.71
C GLY A 253 1.02 25.68 28.64
N ARG A 254 1.27 25.64 29.95
CA ARG A 254 0.54 26.44 30.97
C ARG A 254 0.84 27.94 30.86
N PHE A 255 2.08 28.30 30.52
CA PHE A 255 2.42 29.70 30.30
C PHE A 255 1.85 30.25 28.98
N ARG A 256 1.78 29.44 27.91
CA ARG A 256 1.23 29.88 26.61
C ARG A 256 -0.29 29.89 26.53
N SER A 257 -0.96 29.01 27.27
CA SER A 257 -2.42 28.90 27.23
C SER A 257 -3.15 30.02 27.97
N GLY A 258 -2.43 30.92 28.65
CA GLY A 258 -2.98 32.15 29.25
C GLY A 258 -4.04 31.92 30.33
N ASN A 259 -4.38 30.68 30.67
CA ASN A 259 -5.50 30.38 31.55
C ASN A 259 -5.40 28.97 32.14
N ALA A 260 -4.79 28.88 33.31
CA ALA A 260 -5.21 27.92 34.31
C ALA A 260 -5.26 28.68 35.63
N SER A 261 -6.32 29.48 35.78
CA SER A 261 -6.81 29.87 37.09
C SER A 261 -6.76 28.65 37.99
N ILE A 262 -5.92 28.74 39.01
CA ILE A 262 -5.94 27.87 40.18
C ILE A 262 -7.38 27.95 40.74
N LYS A 263 -8.21 26.95 40.44
CA LYS A 263 -9.34 26.51 41.27
C LYS A 263 -9.96 25.24 40.68
N ASP A 264 -10.22 24.31 41.58
CA ASP A 264 -11.06 23.12 41.46
C ASP A 264 -10.52 21.93 40.67
N SER A 265 -9.57 21.22 41.30
CA SER A 265 -9.45 19.77 41.15
C SER A 265 -9.52 19.08 42.52
N SER A 266 -10.45 19.51 43.37
CA SER A 266 -10.76 18.86 44.65
C SER A 266 -12.24 18.49 44.72
N THR A 267 -12.71 17.65 43.80
CA THR A 267 -13.93 16.85 44.00
C THR A 267 -13.95 15.74 42.95
N HIS A 268 -14.23 14.52 43.41
CA HIS A 268 -14.29 13.23 42.70
C HIS A 268 -13.02 12.38 42.78
N TRP A 269 -12.77 11.89 43.99
CA TRP A 269 -12.59 10.45 44.23
C TRP A 269 -13.85 9.93 44.90
#